data_AF-A0A7V9VXN8-F1
#
_entry.id   AF-A0A7V9VXN8-F1
#
_cell.length_a   1.000
_cell.length_b   1.000
_cell.length_c   1.000
_cell.angle_alpha   90.00
_cell.angle_beta   90.00
_cell.angle_gamma   90.00
#
_symmetry.space_group_name_H-M   'P 1'
#
loop_
_entity.id
_entity.type
_entity.pdbx_description
1 polymer ?
#
loop_
_entity_poly.entity_id
_entity_poly.type
_entity_poly.pdbx_seq_one_letter_code
_entity_poly.pdbx_strand_id
1 'polypeptide(L)'
;WGDIPMPEAIRSQIGLPIAMLPVIIAAIWQLSGFAMAMYLAGLGTISNDIREAAALDGASTWQTYRHIVIPLLKPITISTLIILGHISLKIFDLIFAMSGKGPGFATDVPGIFVYEQSFGANRYNLGAAASVIMLILISLVMVPYLARSMKDVER
;
A
#
# COMPACT_ATOMS: atom_id res chain seq x y z
N TRP A 1 32.85 4.87 -8.27
CA TRP A 1 32.31 4.56 -6.93
C TRP A 1 32.75 3.15 -6.63
N GLY A 2 33.77 3.01 -5.78
CA GLY A 2 34.52 1.77 -5.59
C GLY A 2 33.72 0.68 -4.89
N ASP A 3 34.12 -0.56 -5.15
CA ASP A 3 33.62 -1.76 -4.48
C ASP A 3 33.93 -1.66 -2.99
N ILE A 4 33.00 -1.12 -2.22
CA ILE A 4 33.02 -1.24 -0.76
C ILE A 4 32.71 -2.71 -0.48
N PRO A 5 33.65 -3.50 0.07
CA PRO A 5 33.42 -4.90 0.34
C PRO A 5 32.36 -4.97 1.45
N MET A 6 31.10 -5.22 1.06
CA MET A 6 30.04 -5.49 2.01
C MET A 6 30.36 -6.84 2.67
N PRO A 7 30.44 -6.91 4.01
CA PRO A 7 30.62 -8.17 4.71
C PRO A 7 29.57 -9.18 4.25
N GLU A 8 29.93 -10.44 4.05
CA GLU A 8 29.01 -11.51 3.60
C GLU A 8 27.73 -11.61 4.46
N ALA A 9 27.78 -11.08 5.70
CA ALA A 9 26.65 -10.95 6.61
C ALA A 9 25.49 -10.07 6.10
N ILE A 10 25.71 -9.21 5.09
CA ILE A 10 24.68 -8.35 4.47
C ILE A 10 24.13 -9.00 3.17
N ARG A 11 24.27 -10.32 3.00
CA ARG A 11 23.45 -11.09 2.05
C ARG A 11 22.32 -11.78 2.80
N SER A 12 21.11 -11.24 2.66
CA SER A 12 19.90 -11.82 3.23
C SER A 12 19.60 -13.20 2.61
N GLN A 13 19.71 -14.26 3.41
CA GLN A 13 19.28 -15.62 3.03
C GLN A 13 17.75 -15.74 2.83
N ILE A 14 16.99 -14.71 3.20
CA ILE A 14 15.51 -14.63 3.23
C ILE A 14 14.88 -14.12 1.92
N GLY A 15 15.63 -13.99 0.82
CA GLY A 15 15.09 -13.55 -0.49
C GLY A 15 14.59 -12.10 -0.55
N LEU A 16 14.50 -11.38 0.58
CA LEU A 16 14.15 -9.97 0.67
C LEU A 16 15.41 -9.08 0.66
N PRO A 17 15.60 -8.22 -0.35
CA PRO A 17 16.74 -7.32 -0.40
C PRO A 17 16.66 -6.29 0.73
N ILE A 18 17.69 -6.26 1.59
CA ILE A 18 17.79 -5.34 2.74
C ILE A 18 17.65 -3.87 2.30
N ALA A 19 18.05 -3.55 1.07
CA ALA A 19 17.89 -2.24 0.44
C ALA A 19 16.43 -1.77 0.33
N MET A 20 15.44 -2.67 0.40
CA MET A 20 14.01 -2.34 0.35
C MET A 20 13.47 -1.82 1.70
N LEU A 21 14.11 -2.15 2.82
CA LEU A 21 13.61 -1.79 4.16
C LEU A 21 13.44 -0.27 4.37
N PRO A 22 14.40 0.60 4.00
CA PRO A 22 14.22 2.05 4.12
C PRO A 22 13.04 2.56 3.29
N VAL A 23 12.82 1.96 2.11
CA VAL A 23 11.72 2.33 1.22
C VAL A 23 10.37 1.91 1.81
N ILE A 24 10.30 0.73 2.44
CA ILE A 24 9.10 0.26 3.16
C ILE A 24 8.76 1.21 4.30
N ILE A 25 9.76 1.63 5.10
CA ILE A 25 9.54 2.57 6.20
C ILE A 25 8.99 3.91 5.68
N ALA A 26 9.59 4.44 4.61
CA ALA A 26 9.11 5.67 3.97
C ALA A 26 7.69 5.51 3.41
N ALA A 27 7.37 4.37 2.80
CA ALA A 27 6.03 4.07 2.27
C ALA A 27 4.99 4.03 3.40
N ILE A 28 5.30 3.36 4.51
CA ILE A 28 4.43 3.32 5.70
C ILE A 28 4.18 4.74 6.22
N TRP A 29 5.24 5.54 6.34
CA TRP A 29 5.11 6.92 6.78
C TRP A 29 4.23 7.75 5.83
N GLN A 30 4.49 7.71 4.53
CA GLN A 30 3.73 8.45 3.52
C GLN A 30 2.25 8.05 3.50
N LEU A 31 1.95 6.75 3.56
CA LEU A 31 0.59 6.23 3.46
C LEU A 31 -0.18 6.28 4.78
N SER A 32 0.50 6.47 5.91
CA SER A 32 -0.14 6.60 7.22
C SER A 32 -1.09 7.79 7.28
N GLY A 33 -0.75 8.91 6.63
CA GLY A 33 -1.61 10.11 6.59
C GLY A 33 -2.93 9.83 5.88
N PHE A 34 -2.89 9.11 4.76
CA PHE A 34 -4.10 8.69 4.04
C PHE A 34 -4.95 7.74 4.89
N ALA A 35 -4.33 6.71 5.48
CA ALA A 35 -5.04 5.77 6.34
C ALA A 35 -5.70 6.48 7.52
N MET A 36 -4.98 7.40 8.18
CA MET A 36 -5.51 8.18 9.29
C MET A 36 -6.71 9.04 8.87
N ALA A 37 -6.64 9.71 7.72
CA ALA A 37 -7.76 10.51 7.20
C ALA A 37 -9.01 9.63 6.95
N MET A 38 -8.84 8.45 6.36
CA MET A 38 -9.93 7.49 6.14
C MET A 38 -10.57 7.05 7.47
N TYR A 39 -9.76 6.69 8.47
CA TYR A 39 -10.27 6.29 9.78
C TYR A 39 -10.94 7.43 10.53
N LEU A 40 -10.42 8.66 10.44
CA LEU A 40 -11.06 9.83 11.05
C LEU A 40 -12.41 10.13 10.42
N ALA A 41 -12.52 10.05 9.09
CA ALA A 41 -13.80 10.18 8.39
C ALA A 41 -14.79 9.10 8.84
N GLY A 42 -14.35 7.85 8.95
CA GLY A 42 -15.15 6.74 9.43
C GLY A 42 -15.58 6.86 10.90
N LEU A 43 -14.70 7.35 11.77
CA LEU A 43 -15.03 7.59 13.18
C LEU A 43 -16.07 8.71 13.31
N GLY A 44 -16.01 9.72 12.44
CA GLY A 44 -16.95 10.83 12.40
C GLY A 44 -18.39 10.42 12.05
N THR A 45 -18.60 9.25 11.41
CA THR A 45 -19.95 8.76 11.10
C THR A 45 -20.61 8.00 12.26
N ILE A 46 -19.88 7.69 13.32
CA ILE A 46 -20.41 6.95 14.47
C ILE A 46 -21.09 7.94 15.43
N SER A 47 -22.42 7.83 15.62
CA SER A 47 -23.16 8.72 16.53
C SER A 47 -22.68 8.61 17.97
N ASN A 48 -22.70 9.74 18.70
CA ASN A 48 -22.45 9.77 20.14
C ASN A 48 -23.50 8.97 20.91
N ASP A 49 -24.72 8.86 20.41
CA ASP A 49 -25.81 8.09 21.05
C ASP A 49 -25.43 6.62 21.26
N ILE A 50 -24.65 6.04 20.33
CA ILE A 50 -24.17 4.66 20.44
C ILE A 50 -23.21 4.52 21.64
N ARG A 51 -22.40 5.55 21.90
CA ARG A 51 -21.45 5.56 23.03
C ARG A 51 -22.18 5.79 24.35
N GLU A 52 -23.19 6.65 24.36
CA GLU A 52 -24.04 6.89 25.53
C GLU A 52 -24.85 5.63 25.88
N ALA A 53 -25.44 4.96 24.90
CA ALA A 53 -26.12 3.68 25.10
C ALA A 53 -25.17 2.61 25.68
N ALA A 54 -23.97 2.47 25.12
CA ALA A 54 -22.97 1.54 25.65
C ALA A 54 -22.56 1.85 27.11
N ALA A 55 -22.50 3.14 27.47
CA ALA A 55 -22.21 3.56 28.84
C ALA A 55 -23.38 3.24 29.80
N LEU A 56 -24.62 3.41 29.36
CA LEU A 56 -25.82 3.01 30.11
C LEU A 56 -25.88 1.48 30.32
N ASP A 57 -25.41 0.71 29.34
CA ASP A 57 -25.27 -0.75 29.43
C ASP A 57 -24.06 -1.21 30.28
N GLY A 58 -23.31 -0.27 30.86
CA GLY A 58 -22.16 -0.56 31.73
C GLY A 58 -20.90 -1.01 30.98
N ALA A 59 -20.80 -0.79 29.68
CA ALA A 59 -19.61 -1.13 28.91
C ALA A 59 -18.43 -0.19 29.23
N SER A 60 -17.28 -0.77 29.53
CA SER A 60 -16.02 -0.02 29.66
C SER A 60 -15.55 0.53 28.31
N THR A 61 -14.75 1.59 28.33
CA THR A 61 -14.20 2.22 27.12
C THR A 61 -13.52 1.20 26.18
N TRP A 62 -12.76 0.25 26.72
CA TRP A 62 -12.11 -0.80 25.92
C TRP A 62 -13.12 -1.75 25.26
N GLN A 63 -14.19 -2.12 25.98
CA GLN A 63 -15.26 -2.95 25.41
C GLN A 63 -15.99 -2.21 24.29
N THR A 64 -16.27 -0.91 24.47
CA THR A 64 -16.87 -0.05 23.44
C THR A 64 -15.99 0.03 22.19
N TYR A 65 -14.68 0.24 22.33
CA TYR A 65 -13.80 0.26 21.16
C TYR A 65 -13.74 -1.10 20.46
N ARG A 66 -13.53 -2.18 21.21
CA ARG A 66 -13.33 -3.52 20.64
C ARG A 66 -14.59 -4.12 20.02
N HIS A 67 -15.75 -3.96 20.65
CA HIS A 67 -16.99 -4.64 20.25
C HIS A 67 -17.96 -3.76 19.48
N ILE A 68 -17.80 -2.44 19.52
CA ILE A 68 -18.71 -1.51 18.82
C ILE A 68 -17.94 -0.72 17.76
N VAL A 69 -16.95 0.09 18.15
CA VAL A 69 -16.27 1.01 17.22
C VAL A 69 -15.49 0.27 16.14
N ILE A 70 -14.62 -0.68 16.51
CA ILE A 70 -13.78 -1.41 15.54
C ILE A 70 -14.64 -2.21 14.54
N PRO A 71 -15.68 -2.97 14.96
CA PRO A 71 -16.59 -3.62 14.03
C PRO A 71 -17.32 -2.66 13.10
N LEU A 72 -17.78 -1.51 13.61
CA LEU A 72 -18.43 -0.46 12.78
C LEU A 72 -17.48 0.18 11.76
N LEU A 73 -16.18 0.21 12.05
CA LEU A 73 -15.16 0.71 11.11
C LEU A 73 -14.74 -0.32 10.05
N LYS A 74 -15.19 -1.57 10.11
CA LYS A 74 -14.87 -2.62 9.12
C LYS A 74 -15.00 -2.16 7.65
N PRO A 75 -16.08 -1.49 7.18
CA PRO A 75 -16.17 -1.01 5.80
C PRO A 75 -15.08 0.02 5.45
N ILE A 76 -14.70 0.86 6.41
CA ILE A 76 -13.62 1.86 6.25
C ILE A 76 -12.26 1.17 6.17
N THR A 77 -12.01 0.17 7.02
CA THR A 77 -10.80 -0.65 6.97
C THR A 77 -10.64 -1.34 5.63
N ILE A 78 -11.71 -1.98 5.13
CA ILE A 78 -11.70 -2.67 3.82
C ILE A 78 -11.39 -1.67 2.71
N SER A 79 -12.09 -0.53 2.67
CA SER A 79 -11.87 0.52 1.67
C SER A 79 -10.43 1.05 1.71
N THR A 80 -9.89 1.29 2.91
CA THR A 80 -8.52 1.76 3.10
C THR A 80 -7.51 0.74 2.58
N LEU A 81 -7.68 -0.55 2.90
CA LEU A 81 -6.81 -1.61 2.43
C LEU A 81 -6.85 -1.78 0.91
N ILE A 82 -8.03 -1.65 0.29
CA ILE A 82 -8.16 -1.71 -1.17
C ILE A 82 -7.35 -0.60 -1.83
N ILE A 83 -7.48 0.63 -1.34
CA ILE A 83 -6.81 1.79 -1.93
C ILE A 83 -5.30 1.71 -1.68
N LEU A 84 -4.86 1.35 -0.47
CA LEU A 84 -3.43 1.17 -0.18
C LEU A 84 -2.81 0.03 -1.01
N GLY A 85 -3.52 -1.09 -1.14
CA GLY A 85 -3.10 -2.21 -1.98
C GLY A 85 -2.95 -1.78 -3.44
N HIS A 86 -3.91 -1.02 -3.96
CA HIS A 86 -3.83 -0.46 -5.31
C HIS A 86 -2.59 0.41 -5.52
N ILE A 87 -2.31 1.32 -4.57
CA ILE A 87 -1.15 2.21 -4.63
C ILE A 87 0.14 1.39 -4.58
N SER A 88 0.22 0.42 -3.67
CA SER A 88 1.40 -0.43 -3.49
C SER A 88 1.72 -1.27 -4.73
N LEU A 89 0.72 -1.77 -5.47
CA LEU A 89 0.94 -2.58 -6.68
C LEU A 89 1.61 -1.81 -7.83
N LYS A 90 1.45 -0.50 -7.86
CA LYS A 90 2.03 0.37 -8.91
C LYS A 90 3.06 1.35 -8.38
N ILE A 91 3.52 1.16 -7.14
CA ILE A 91 4.48 2.05 -6.51
C ILE A 91 5.76 2.07 -7.34
N PHE A 92 6.19 3.27 -7.73
CA PHE A 92 7.39 3.43 -8.57
C PHE A 92 8.08 4.74 -8.22
N ASP A 93 7.30 5.79 -8.04
CA ASP A 93 7.71 7.14 -7.70
C ASP A 93 8.56 7.17 -6.44
N LEU A 94 8.07 6.59 -5.33
CA LEU A 94 8.81 6.54 -4.08
C LEU A 94 10.09 5.71 -4.20
N ILE A 95 10.00 4.54 -4.82
CA ILE A 95 11.15 3.63 -5.00
C ILE A 95 12.24 4.31 -5.83
N PHE A 96 11.85 4.92 -6.95
CA PHE A 96 12.75 5.61 -7.85
C PHE A 96 13.36 6.86 -7.19
N ALA A 97 12.58 7.63 -6.43
CA ALA A 97 13.09 8.79 -5.71
C ALA A 97 14.13 8.44 -4.65
N MET A 98 13.97 7.31 -3.95
CA MET A 98 14.88 6.90 -2.87
C MET A 98 16.07 6.08 -3.34
N SER A 99 15.86 5.19 -4.32
CA SER A 99 16.86 4.18 -4.72
C SER A 99 17.28 4.26 -6.19
N GLY A 100 16.60 5.07 -7.00
CA GLY A 100 16.71 5.03 -8.45
C GLY A 100 16.35 3.63 -8.96
N LYS A 101 17.29 3.01 -9.66
CA LYS A 101 17.17 1.63 -10.17
C LYS A 101 17.61 0.56 -9.13
N GLY A 102 18.27 1.00 -8.06
CA GLY A 102 18.91 0.13 -7.07
C GLY A 102 20.12 -0.64 -7.62
N PRO A 103 21.10 -1.01 -6.77
CA PRO A 103 22.20 -1.87 -7.20
C PRO A 103 21.69 -3.30 -7.49
N GLY A 104 22.03 -3.84 -8.66
CA GLY A 104 21.72 -5.23 -9.01
C GLY A 104 20.23 -5.59 -8.97
N PHE A 105 19.34 -4.65 -9.29
CA PHE A 105 17.88 -4.82 -9.25
C PHE A 105 17.31 -5.10 -7.85
N ALA A 106 18.05 -4.78 -6.79
CA ALA A 106 17.64 -5.05 -5.41
C ALA A 106 16.37 -4.33 -4.97
N THR A 107 15.95 -3.26 -5.65
CA THR A 107 14.69 -2.55 -5.37
C THR A 107 13.81 -2.43 -6.61
N ASP A 108 14.07 -3.26 -7.62
CA ASP A 108 13.43 -3.10 -8.92
C ASP A 108 11.94 -3.47 -8.89
N VAL A 109 11.15 -2.68 -9.61
CA VAL A 109 9.70 -2.84 -9.75
C VAL A 109 9.30 -2.58 -11.21
N PRO A 110 8.17 -3.14 -11.69
CA PRO A 110 7.77 -2.98 -13.09
C PRO A 110 7.72 -1.53 -13.59
N GLY A 111 7.40 -0.58 -12.70
CA GLY A 111 7.39 0.85 -13.03
C GLY A 111 8.76 1.43 -13.35
N ILE A 112 9.84 0.91 -12.76
CA ILE A 112 11.21 1.32 -13.09
C ILE A 112 11.54 0.91 -14.52
N PHE A 113 11.20 -0.33 -14.92
CA PHE A 113 11.40 -0.78 -16.31
C PHE A 113 10.69 0.13 -17.32
N VAL A 114 9.42 0.49 -17.05
CA VAL A 114 8.65 1.42 -17.89
C VAL A 114 9.36 2.76 -18.01
N TYR A 115 9.79 3.33 -16.87
CA TYR A 115 10.47 4.62 -16.83
C TYR A 115 11.79 4.57 -17.60
N GLU A 116 12.58 3.51 -17.43
CA GLU A 116 13.85 3.33 -18.11
C GLU A 116 13.73 3.25 -19.62
N GLN A 117 12.83 2.39 -20.12
CA GLN A 117 12.67 2.24 -21.57
C GLN A 117 12.13 3.54 -22.18
N SER A 118 11.22 4.23 -21.48
CA SER A 118 10.62 5.47 -21.97
C SER A 118 11.61 6.63 -21.95
N PHE A 119 12.22 6.93 -20.81
CA PHE A 119 12.96 8.17 -20.58
C PHE A 119 14.47 7.98 -20.47
N GLY A 120 14.93 6.81 -20.05
CA GLY A 120 16.37 6.52 -19.96
C GLY A 120 16.97 6.13 -21.31
N ALA A 121 16.30 5.25 -22.05
CA ALA A 121 16.76 4.69 -23.31
C ALA A 121 16.13 5.34 -24.56
N ASN A 122 15.16 6.25 -24.40
CA ASN A 122 14.36 6.85 -25.48
C ASN A 122 13.67 5.82 -26.39
N ARG A 123 13.36 4.63 -25.87
CA ARG A 123 12.63 3.55 -26.56
C ARG A 123 11.15 3.62 -26.21
N TYR A 124 10.50 4.72 -26.60
CA TYR A 124 9.12 5.02 -26.25
C TYR A 124 8.13 3.92 -26.67
N ASN A 125 8.40 3.24 -27.78
CA ASN A 125 7.59 2.10 -28.24
C ASN A 125 7.57 0.95 -27.22
N LEU A 126 8.72 0.60 -26.65
CA LEU A 126 8.82 -0.45 -25.63
C LEU A 126 8.30 0.01 -24.28
N GLY A 127 8.58 1.27 -23.91
CA GLY A 127 8.02 1.87 -22.70
C GLY A 127 6.49 1.90 -22.71
N ALA A 128 5.88 2.22 -23.86
CA ALA A 128 4.44 2.17 -24.05
C ALA A 128 3.89 0.74 -23.99
N ALA A 129 4.52 -0.23 -24.68
CA ALA A 129 4.11 -1.63 -24.63
C ALA A 129 4.17 -2.19 -23.19
N ALA A 130 5.24 -1.89 -22.45
CA ALA A 130 5.40 -2.29 -21.06
C ALA A 130 4.34 -1.63 -20.15
N SER A 131 4.00 -0.35 -20.38
CA SER A 131 2.94 0.35 -19.66
C SER A 131 1.58 -0.34 -19.84
N VAL A 132 1.25 -0.74 -21.08
CA VAL A 132 -0.01 -1.43 -21.38
C VAL A 132 -0.05 -2.80 -20.72
N ILE A 133 1.06 -3.55 -20.74
CA ILE A 133 1.16 -4.84 -20.04
C ILE A 133 0.98 -4.65 -18.53
N MET A 134 1.67 -3.67 -17.94
CA MET A 134 1.55 -3.34 -16.52
C MET A 134 0.10 -2.97 -16.15
N LEU A 135 -0.58 -2.17 -16.98
CA LEU A 135 -2.00 -1.85 -16.82
C LEU A 135 -2.85 -3.12 -16.80
N ILE A 136 -2.69 -4.01 -17.79
CA ILE A 136 -3.45 -5.26 -17.87
C ILE A 136 -3.22 -6.12 -16.62
N LEU A 137 -1.96 -6.29 -16.19
CA LEU A 137 -1.63 -7.08 -15.01
C LEU A 137 -2.25 -6.50 -13.72
N ILE A 138 -2.16 -5.19 -13.51
CA ILE A 138 -2.76 -4.54 -12.34
C ILE A 138 -4.29 -4.65 -12.42
N SER A 139 -4.90 -4.42 -13.59
CA SER A 139 -6.35 -4.54 -13.79
C SER A 139 -6.85 -5.96 -13.53
N LEU A 140 -6.11 -6.99 -13.94
CA LEU A 140 -6.47 -8.39 -13.68
C LEU A 140 -6.53 -8.73 -12.17
N VAL A 141 -5.74 -8.05 -11.34
CA VAL A 141 -5.79 -8.22 -9.88
C VAL A 141 -6.86 -7.32 -9.27
N MET A 142 -6.87 -6.04 -9.65
CA MET A 142 -7.70 -5.02 -9.01
C MET A 142 -9.18 -5.10 -9.37
N VAL A 143 -9.53 -5.40 -10.63
CA VAL A 143 -10.94 -5.42 -11.08
C VAL A 143 -11.73 -6.54 -10.40
N PRO A 144 -11.27 -7.80 -10.37
CA PRO A 144 -11.98 -8.87 -9.66
C PRO A 144 -12.05 -8.62 -8.16
N TYR A 145 -10.98 -8.05 -7.58
CA TYR A 145 -10.92 -7.74 -6.16
C TYR A 145 -11.95 -6.67 -5.77
N LEU A 146 -12.02 -5.56 -6.53
CA LEU A 146 -13.02 -4.51 -6.32
C LEU A 146 -14.45 -5.03 -6.55
N ALA A 147 -14.68 -5.80 -7.62
CA ALA A 147 -15.99 -6.36 -7.92
C ALA A 147 -16.51 -7.30 -6.82
N ARG A 148 -15.62 -8.04 -6.13
CA ARG A 148 -16.00 -8.85 -4.96
C ARG A 148 -16.30 -7.96 -3.76
N SER A 149 -15.45 -6.98 -3.48
CA SER A 149 -15.67 -6.05 -2.36
C SER A 149 -16.99 -5.28 -2.48
N MET A 150 -17.40 -4.87 -3.69
CA MET A 150 -18.68 -4.19 -3.87
C MET A 150 -19.87 -5.10 -3.56
N LYS A 151 -19.80 -6.38 -3.95
CA LYS A 151 -20.84 -7.37 -3.63
C LYS A 151 -20.93 -7.69 -2.14
N ASP A 152 -19.81 -7.62 -1.42
CA ASP A 152 -19.79 -7.81 0.03
C ASP A 152 -20.37 -6.62 0.80
N VAL A 153 -20.35 -5.42 0.21
CA VAL A 153 -20.97 -4.21 0.78
C VAL A 153 -22.49 -4.17 0.54
N GLU A 154 -22.96 -4.75 -0.56
CA GLU A 154 -24.40 -4.86 -0.88
C GLU A 154 -25.15 -5.93 -0.09
N ARG A 155 -24.44 -6.81 0.64
CA ARG A 155 -25.01 -7.90 1.47
C ARG A 155 -25.09 -7.51 2.93
#